data_AF-A0AAQ6INJ2-F1
#
_entry.id   AF-A0AAQ6INJ2-F1
#
_cell.length_a   1.000
_cell.length_b   1.000
_cell.length_c   1.000
_cell.angle_alpha   90.00
_cell.angle_beta   90.00
_cell.angle_gamma   90.00
#
_symmetry.space_group_name_H-M   'P 1'
#
loop_
_entity.id
_entity.type
_entity.pdbx_description
1 polymer ?
#
loop_
_entity_poly.entity_id
_entity_poly.type
_entity_poly.pdbx_seq_one_letter_code
_entity_poly.pdbx_strand_id
1 'polypeptide(L)'
;MAHHRGLGSDSKREQFRRYLEKAGVVDSLTCVLVALYEQADRPNNALEFVKQHLGASGPTCEDTEALQREVIDLRQRCTRLTEENKDLKARVNLNK
;
A
#
# COMPACT_ATOMS: atom_id res chain seq x y z
N MET A 1 -20.87 -42.23 18.26
CA MET A 1 -19.61 -41.63 18.76
C MET A 1 -19.00 -40.83 17.62
N ALA A 2 -19.45 -39.58 17.45
CA ALA A 2 -18.77 -38.61 16.61
C ALA A 2 -17.73 -37.87 17.47
N HIS A 3 -16.89 -37.05 16.85
CA HIS A 3 -15.78 -36.28 17.44
C HIS A 3 -14.45 -37.07 17.47
N HIS A 4 -13.46 -36.51 16.75
CA HIS A 4 -11.99 -36.58 16.94
C HIS A 4 -11.17 -36.74 15.63
N ARG A 5 -11.73 -36.51 14.43
CA ARG A 5 -10.96 -36.54 13.17
C ARG A 5 -10.61 -35.18 12.53
N GLY A 6 -10.81 -34.05 13.22
CA GLY A 6 -10.66 -32.70 12.62
C GLY A 6 -9.71 -31.72 13.33
N LEU A 7 -9.64 -31.71 14.67
CA LEU A 7 -8.95 -30.63 15.40
C LEU A 7 -7.43 -30.56 15.16
N GLY A 8 -6.76 -31.68 14.90
CA GLY A 8 -5.31 -31.72 14.69
C GLY A 8 -4.86 -31.12 13.35
N SER A 9 -5.68 -31.24 12.30
CA SER A 9 -5.42 -30.65 10.99
C SER A 9 -5.79 -29.17 10.96
N ASP A 10 -6.87 -28.78 11.64
CA ASP A 10 -7.29 -27.37 11.74
C ASP A 10 -6.26 -26.54 12.52
N SER A 11 -5.65 -27.11 13.57
CA SER A 11 -4.58 -26.45 14.33
C SER A 11 -3.32 -26.19 13.50
N LYS A 12 -2.87 -27.16 12.69
CA LYS A 12 -1.72 -26.97 11.79
C LYS A 12 -2.00 -25.94 10.70
N ARG A 13 -3.19 -25.98 10.12
CA ARG A 13 -3.63 -25.01 9.10
C ARG A 13 -3.69 -23.60 9.67
N GLU A 14 -4.24 -23.42 10.87
CA GLU A 14 -4.33 -22.12 11.52
C GLU A 14 -2.94 -21.57 11.90
N GLN A 15 -2.04 -22.41 12.40
CA GLN A 15 -0.65 -22.01 12.65
C GLN A 15 0.05 -21.55 11.37
N PHE A 16 -0.16 -22.25 10.26
CA PHE A 16 0.40 -21.85 8.97
C PHE A 16 -0.18 -20.52 8.48
N ARG A 17 -1.50 -20.32 8.62
CA ARG A 17 -2.16 -19.04 8.28
C ARG A 17 -1.55 -17.88 9.09
N ARG A 18 -1.46 -18.04 10.41
CA ARG A 18 -0.86 -17.02 11.29
C ARG A 18 0.60 -16.74 10.98
N TYR A 19 1.36 -17.76 10.56
CA TYR A 19 2.72 -17.57 10.11
C TYR A 19 2.78 -16.68 8.86
N LEU A 20 1.94 -16.95 7.86
CA LEU A 20 1.88 -16.13 6.64
C LEU A 20 1.43 -14.69 6.92
N GLU A 21 0.45 -14.51 7.81
CA GLU A 21 0.00 -13.19 8.26
C GLU A 21 1.11 -12.44 9.00
N LYS A 22 1.74 -13.08 10.00
CA LYS A 22 2.82 -12.46 10.78
C LYS A 22 4.05 -12.13 9.91
N ALA A 23 4.30 -12.91 8.86
CA ALA A 23 5.39 -12.67 7.92
C ALA A 23 5.04 -11.65 6.82
N GLY A 24 3.81 -11.11 6.79
CA GLY A 24 3.37 -10.12 5.79
C GLY A 24 3.13 -10.71 4.39
N VAL A 25 3.07 -12.03 4.25
CA VAL A 25 2.85 -12.71 2.96
C VAL A 25 1.42 -12.45 2.47
N VAL A 26 0.45 -12.47 3.39
CA VAL A 26 -0.96 -12.23 3.06
C VAL A 26 -1.16 -10.79 2.59
N ASP A 27 -0.55 -9.82 3.27
CA ASP A 27 -0.61 -8.43 2.88
C ASP A 27 0.02 -8.23 1.50
N SER A 28 1.25 -8.71 1.28
CA SER A 28 1.94 -8.61 -0.01
C SER A 28 1.15 -9.21 -1.17
N LEU A 29 0.55 -10.40 -0.98
CA LEU A 29 -0.33 -11.01 -1.99
C LEU A 29 -1.57 -10.15 -2.25
N THR A 30 -2.16 -9.58 -1.19
CA THR A 30 -3.31 -8.68 -1.30
C THR A 30 -2.95 -7.43 -2.09
N CYS A 31 -1.78 -6.82 -1.83
CA CYS A 31 -1.30 -5.65 -2.57
C CYS A 31 -1.21 -5.91 -4.07
N VAL A 32 -0.59 -7.04 -4.45
CA VAL A 32 -0.38 -7.39 -5.87
C VAL A 32 -1.71 -7.65 -6.56
N LEU A 33 -2.67 -8.29 -5.87
CA LEU A 33 -4.02 -8.52 -6.41
C LEU A 33 -4.82 -7.23 -6.56
N VAL A 34 -4.71 -6.30 -5.61
CA VAL A 34 -5.32 -4.96 -5.72
C VAL A 34 -4.72 -4.19 -6.90
N ALA A 35 -3.38 -4.17 -7.02
CA ALA A 35 -2.70 -3.51 -8.13
C ALA A 35 -3.11 -4.09 -9.50
N LEU A 36 -3.32 -5.41 -9.57
CA LEU A 36 -3.84 -6.07 -10.77
C LEU A 36 -5.29 -5.68 -11.07
N TYR A 37 -6.12 -5.52 -10.03
CA TYR A 37 -7.52 -5.12 -10.15
C TYR A 37 -7.67 -3.65 -10.58
N GLU A 38 -6.82 -2.76 -10.07
CA GLU A 38 -6.85 -1.32 -10.37
C GLU A 38 -6.29 -0.96 -11.75
N GLN A 39 -5.62 -1.89 -12.45
CA GLN A 39 -5.15 -1.65 -13.81
C GLN A 39 -6.34 -1.37 -14.75
N ALA A 40 -6.32 -0.18 -15.37
CA ALA A 40 -7.36 0.25 -16.32
C ALA A 40 -7.46 -0.69 -17.53
N ASP A 41 -6.32 -1.19 -18.02
CA ASP A 41 -6.24 -2.23 -19.04
C ASP A 41 -5.76 -3.54 -18.40
N ARG A 42 -6.56 -4.61 -18.56
CA ARG A 42 -6.18 -5.92 -18.02
C ARG A 42 -4.92 -6.41 -18.74
N PRO A 43 -3.86 -6.78 -18.02
CA PRO A 43 -2.67 -7.31 -18.66
C PRO A 43 -3.02 -8.60 -19.41
N ASN A 44 -2.53 -8.73 -20.64
CA ASN A 44 -2.71 -9.93 -21.48
C ASN A 44 -2.22 -11.21 -20.77
N ASN A 45 -1.30 -11.09 -19.82
CA ASN A 45 -0.82 -12.19 -18.99
C ASN A 45 -0.79 -11.80 -17.51
N ALA A 46 -1.91 -12.02 -16.82
CA ALA A 46 -2.06 -11.75 -15.39
C ALA A 46 -1.06 -12.54 -14.52
N LEU A 47 -0.68 -13.75 -14.93
CA LEU A 47 0.27 -14.57 -14.16
C LEU A 47 1.68 -13.96 -14.18
N GLU A 48 2.12 -13.45 -15.33
CA GLU A 48 3.41 -12.74 -15.42
C GLU A 48 3.40 -11.43 -14.62
N PHE A 49 2.29 -10.69 -14.63
CA PHE A 49 2.13 -9.51 -13.79
C PHE A 49 2.35 -9.84 -12.30
N VAL A 50 1.67 -10.87 -11.80
CA VAL A 50 1.76 -11.30 -10.41
C VAL A 50 3.18 -11.72 -10.04
N LYS A 51 3.87 -12.49 -10.89
CA LYS A 51 5.27 -12.90 -10.65
C LYS A 51 6.23 -11.71 -10.58
N GLN A 52 6.09 -10.73 -11.48
CA GLN A 52 6.94 -9.55 -11.49
C GLN A 52 6.72 -8.69 -10.23
N HIS A 53 5.47 -8.51 -9.82
CA HIS A 53 5.14 -7.67 -8.67
C HIS A 53 5.39 -8.36 -7.32
N LEU A 54 5.44 -9.69 -7.27
CA LEU A 54 5.91 -10.45 -6.10
C LEU A 54 7.43 -10.59 -6.03
N GLY A 55 8.11 -10.64 -7.18
CA GLY A 55 9.57 -10.79 -7.27
C GLY A 55 10.34 -9.48 -7.18
N ALA A 56 9.70 -8.36 -7.48
CA ALA A 56 10.20 -7.06 -7.12
C ALA A 56 9.99 -6.87 -5.62
N SER A 57 11.07 -6.68 -4.85
CA SER A 57 11.00 -6.20 -3.47
C SER A 57 10.45 -4.77 -3.44
N GLY A 58 9.18 -4.60 -3.85
CA GLY A 58 8.48 -3.34 -3.87
C GLY A 58 7.99 -2.97 -2.46
N PRO A 59 7.78 -1.67 -2.21
CA PRO A 59 7.19 -1.20 -0.95
C PRO A 59 5.86 -1.92 -0.71
N THR A 60 5.61 -2.31 0.54
CA THR A 60 4.35 -2.95 0.94
C THR A 60 3.18 -1.98 0.73
N CYS A 61 1.92 -2.45 0.72
CA CYS A 61 0.77 -1.53 0.64
C CYS A 61 0.78 -0.53 1.79
N GLU A 62 1.17 -0.93 2.99
CA GLU A 62 1.32 0.00 4.11
C GLU A 62 2.37 1.08 3.83
N ASP A 63 3.53 0.70 3.29
CA ASP A 63 4.56 1.67 2.88
C ASP A 63 4.05 2.59 1.77
N THR A 64 3.32 2.05 0.81
CA THR A 64 2.78 2.79 -0.34
C THR A 64 1.70 3.79 0.11
N GLU A 65 0.79 3.39 1.00
CA GLU A 65 -0.24 4.25 1.58
C GLU A 65 0.34 5.30 2.53
N ALA A 66 1.37 4.96 3.30
CA ALA A 66 2.10 5.91 4.14
C ALA A 66 2.80 6.97 3.28
N LEU A 67 3.52 6.54 2.24
CA LEU A 67 4.19 7.43 1.28
C LEU A 67 3.17 8.31 0.53
N GLN A 68 2.03 7.76 0.12
CA GLN A 68 0.97 8.55 -0.53
C GLN A 68 0.42 9.63 0.40
N ARG A 69 0.17 9.31 1.67
CA ARG A 69 -0.26 10.30 2.68
C ARG A 69 0.79 11.39 2.87
N GLU A 70 2.07 11.02 2.96
CA GLU A 70 3.16 11.98 3.09
C GLU A 70 3.25 12.90 1.87
N VAL A 71 3.11 12.36 0.66
CA VAL A 71 3.07 13.15 -0.59
C VAL A 71 1.91 14.15 -0.60
N ILE A 72 0.73 13.75 -0.12
CA ILE A 72 -0.44 14.65 -0.02
C ILE A 72 -0.17 15.78 0.98
N ASP A 73 0.32 15.46 2.18
CA ASP A 73 0.64 16.45 3.22
C ASP A 73 1.70 17.46 2.75
N LEU A 74 2.78 16.95 2.15
CA LEU A 74 3.85 17.80 1.60
C LEU A 74 3.33 18.73 0.49
N ARG A 75 2.48 18.24 -0.41
CA ARG A 75 1.86 19.08 -1.46
C ARG A 75 0.98 20.18 -0.88
N GLN A 76 0.18 19.87 0.14
CA GLN A 76 -0.64 20.87 0.83
C GLN A 76 0.22 21.92 1.52
N ARG A 77 1.28 21.49 2.21
CA ARG A 77 2.22 22.40 2.89
C ARG A 77 2.96 23.29 1.91
N CYS A 78 3.42 22.76 0.78
CA CYS A 78 4.03 23.54 -0.30
C CYS A 78 3.07 24.59 -0.86
N THR A 79 1.79 24.22 -1.06
CA THR A 79 0.76 25.16 -1.55
C THR A 79 0.58 26.32 -0.58
N ARG A 80 0.34 26.02 0.70
CA ARG A 80 0.18 27.05 1.76
C ARG A 80 1.38 27.98 1.85
N LEU A 81 2.59 27.42 1.92
CA LEU A 81 3.82 28.21 2.02
C LEU A 81 4.07 29.07 0.78
N THR A 82 3.63 28.60 -0.40
CA THR A 82 3.73 29.37 -1.64
C THR A 82 2.74 30.54 -1.65
N GLU A 83 1.53 30.33 -1.15
CA GLU A 83 0.52 31.41 -1.00
C GLU A 83 0.95 32.46 0.02
N GLU A 84 1.42 32.04 1.20
CA GLU A 84 1.99 32.96 2.20
C GLU A 84 3.17 33.75 1.64
N ASN A 85 4.07 33.09 0.90
CA ASN A 85 5.18 33.79 0.25
C ASN A 85 4.71 34.84 -0.76
N LYS A 86 3.65 34.55 -1.53
CA LYS A 86 3.08 35.50 -2.48
C LYS A 86 2.47 36.70 -1.76
N ASP A 87 1.68 36.47 -0.70
CA ASP A 87 1.08 37.54 0.11
C ASP A 87 2.16 38.43 0.75
N LEU A 88 3.13 37.83 1.42
CA LEU A 88 4.22 38.55 2.06
C LEU A 88 5.04 39.37 1.05
N LYS A 89 5.36 38.82 -0.12
CA LYS A 89 6.03 39.55 -1.20
C LYS A 89 5.19 40.72 -1.70
N ALA A 90 3.87 40.54 -1.86
CA ALA A 90 2.97 41.63 -2.27
C ALA A 90 2.95 42.75 -1.22
N ARG A 91 2.84 42.42 0.06
CA ARG A 91 2.86 43.38 1.18
C ARG A 91 4.18 44.14 1.27
N VAL A 92 5.32 43.45 1.10
CA VAL A 92 6.64 44.09 1.08
C VAL A 92 6.78 45.04 -0.12
N ASN A 93 6.23 44.68 -1.28
CA ASN A 93 6.29 45.52 -2.48
C ASN A 93 5.34 46.72 -2.41
N LEU A 94 4.20 46.62 -1.70
CA LEU A 94 3.26 47.72 -1.48
C LEU A 94 3.77 48.77 -0.48
N ASN A 95 4.73 48.39 0.38
CA ASN A 95 5.31 49.26 1.40
C ASN A 95 6.62 49.95 0.95
N LYS A 96 6.97 49.87 -0.33
CA LYS A 96 8.11 50.55 -0.95
C LYS A 96 7.63 51.68 -1.86
#